data_AF-A0A3D1J2K9-F1
#
_entry.id   AF-A0A3D1J2K9-F1
#
_cell.length_a   1.000
_cell.length_b   1.000
_cell.length_c   1.000
_cell.angle_alpha   90.00
_cell.angle_beta   90.00
_cell.angle_gamma   90.00
#
_symmetry.space_group_name_H-M   'P 1'
#
loop_
_entity.id
_entity.type
_entity.pdbx_description
1 polymer ?
#
loop_
_entity_poly.entity_id
_entity_poly.type
_entity_poly.pdbx_seq_one_letter_code
_entity_poly.pdbx_strand_id
1 'polypeptide(L)' 'MKHKHILLALTVGVIAVGCANIERSRDLANPAVPGSVIALQVCSDCHGVDGNATSPAFPRLAGQQAVY' A
#
# COMPACT_ATOMS: atom_id res chain seq x y z
N MET A 1 -14.72 -34.26 -18.87
CA MET A 1 -14.15 -33.10 -19.61
C MET A 1 -14.83 -31.77 -19.26
N LYS A 2 -16.16 -31.60 -19.43
CA LYS A 2 -16.88 -30.33 -19.12
C LYS A 2 -16.72 -29.82 -17.68
N HIS A 3 -16.76 -30.70 -16.68
CA HIS A 3 -16.57 -30.33 -15.26
C HIS A 3 -15.15 -29.82 -14.95
N LYS A 4 -14.12 -30.28 -15.66
CA LYS A 4 -12.73 -29.84 -15.49
C LYS A 4 -12.51 -28.41 -16.03
N HIS A 5 -13.23 -28.05 -17.10
CA HIS A 5 -13.25 -26.68 -17.65
C HIS A 5 -14.07 -25.72 -16.79
N ILE A 6 -15.16 -26.19 -16.17
CA ILE A 6 -15.95 -25.39 -15.22
C ILE A 6 -15.12 -25.07 -13.96
N LEU A 7 -14.41 -26.05 -13.38
CA LEU A 7 -13.51 -25.78 -12.25
C LEU A 7 -12.40 -24.79 -12.62
N LEU A 8 -11.77 -24.95 -13.80
CA LEU A 8 -10.71 -24.06 -14.24
C LEU A 8 -11.21 -22.62 -14.45
N ALA A 9 -12.39 -22.45 -15.06
CA ALA A 9 -13.02 -21.15 -15.24
C ALA A 9 -13.36 -20.47 -13.90
N LEU A 10 -13.81 -21.25 -12.91
CA LEU A 10 -14.11 -20.73 -11.57
C LEU A 10 -12.84 -20.21 -10.86
N THR A 11 -11.74 -20.95 -10.96
CA THR A 11 -10.45 -20.55 -10.35
C THR A 11 -9.86 -19.29 -10.99
N VAL A 12 -9.99 -19.13 -12.31
CA VAL A 12 -9.55 -17.92 -13.03
C VAL A 12 -10.44 -16.72 -12.68
N GLY A 13 -11.75 -16.92 -12.51
CA GLY A 13 -12.69 -15.87 -12.10
C GLY A 13 -12.39 -15.27 -10.73
N VAL A 14 -11.96 -16.08 -9.75
CA VAL A 14 -11.63 -15.60 -8.39
C VAL A 14 -10.37 -14.71 -8.39
N ILE A 15 -9.36 -15.05 -9.20
CA ILE A 15 -8.12 -14.25 -9.29
C ILE A 15 -8.39 -12.88 -9.93
N ALA A 16 -9.27 -12.81 -10.95
CA ALA A 16 -9.59 -11.55 -11.63
C ALA A 16 -10.32 -10.54 -10.72
N VAL A 17 -11.15 -11.00 -9.77
CA VAL A 17 -11.89 -10.11 -8.85
C VAL A 17 -10.98 -9.53 -7.76
N GLY A 18 -9.91 -10.23 -7.36
CA GLY A 18 -8.97 -9.75 -6.36
C GLY A 18 -8.12 -8.54 -6.79
N CYS A 19 -7.94 -8.34 -8.10
CA CYS A 19 -7.05 -7.30 -8.66
C CYS A 19 -7.77 -6.01 -9.08
N ALA A 20 -9.10 -5.95 -9.01
CA ALA A 20 -9.88 -4.82 -9.55
C ALA A 20 -9.90 -3.55 -8.67
N ASN A 21 -9.29 -3.57 -7.48
CA ASN A 21 -9.37 -2.46 -6.52
C ASN A 21 -8.01 -1.81 -6.26
N ILE A 22 -7.36 -1.27 -7.30
CA ILE A 22 -6.12 -0.50 -7.18
C ILE A 22 -6.33 0.77 -6.31
N GLU A 23 -7.56 1.30 -6.29
CA GLU A 23 -7.97 2.53 -5.59
C GLU A 23 -8.16 2.38 -4.06
N ARG A 24 -8.35 1.17 -3.50
CA ARG A 24 -8.54 0.99 -2.03
C ARG A 24 -7.27 1.29 -1.22
N SER A 25 -6.13 1.38 -1.89
CA SER A 25 -4.80 1.38 -1.29
C SER A 25 -4.43 2.66 -0.52
N ARG A 26 -5.24 3.74 -0.60
CA ARG A 26 -4.87 5.09 -0.16
C ARG A 26 -6.06 5.96 0.28
N ASP A 27 -6.98 5.46 1.11
CA ASP A 27 -7.94 6.37 1.76
C ASP A 27 -7.25 7.15 2.90
N LEU A 28 -6.35 8.08 2.52
CA LEU A 28 -5.47 8.80 3.44
C LEU A 28 -6.24 9.81 4.32
N ALA A 29 -7.46 10.16 3.91
CA ALA A 29 -8.32 11.08 4.63
C ALA A 29 -9.19 10.37 5.68
N ASN A 30 -9.20 9.03 5.70
CA ASN A 30 -9.98 8.26 6.65
C ASN A 30 -9.36 8.31 8.04
N PRO A 31 -10.03 8.92 9.04
CA PRO A 31 -9.48 9.05 10.38
C PRO A 31 -9.36 7.71 11.12
N ALA A 32 -9.98 6.63 10.62
CA ALA A 32 -9.82 5.29 11.15
C ALA A 32 -8.50 4.63 10.72
N VAL A 33 -7.79 5.19 9.74
CA VAL A 33 -6.48 4.71 9.30
C VAL A 33 -5.40 5.39 10.17
N PRO A 34 -4.58 4.64 10.91
CA PRO A 34 -3.49 5.23 11.69
C PRO A 34 -2.50 5.95 10.79
N GLY A 35 -2.02 7.12 11.22
CA GLY A 35 -0.99 7.87 10.49
C GLY A 35 0.29 7.07 10.22
N SER A 36 0.62 6.11 11.08
CA SER A 36 1.75 5.19 10.88
C SER A 36 1.56 4.27 9.67
N VAL A 37 0.33 3.86 9.37
CA VAL A 37 0.02 3.07 8.16
C VAL A 37 0.24 3.94 6.93
N ILE A 38 -0.22 5.20 6.97
CA ILE A 38 0.01 6.15 5.88
C ILE A 38 1.51 6.38 5.67
N ALA A 39 2.26 6.61 6.75
CA ALA A 39 3.70 6.82 6.72
C ALA A 39 4.44 5.63 6.09
N LEU A 40 4.08 4.40 6.49
CA LEU A 40 4.69 3.20 5.95
C LEU A 40 4.36 3.04 4.46
N GLN A 41 3.09 3.18 4.08
CA GLN A 41 2.72 2.82 2.72
C GLN A 41 3.02 3.93 1.69
N VAL A 42 3.05 5.21 2.09
CA VAL A 42 3.23 6.35 1.18
C VAL A 42 4.62 6.96 1.29
N CYS A 43 5.08 7.21 2.52
CA CYS A 43 6.23 8.08 2.75
C CYS A 43 7.56 7.31 2.77
N SER A 44 7.52 6.04 3.20
CA SER A 44 8.72 5.24 3.42
C SER A 44 9.54 4.97 2.15
N ASP A 45 8.90 4.96 0.99
CA ASP A 45 9.56 4.75 -0.31
C ASP A 45 10.68 5.77 -0.57
N CYS A 46 10.49 7.01 -0.09
CA CYS A 46 11.48 8.08 -0.24
C CYS A 46 12.22 8.37 1.07
N HIS A 47 11.50 8.32 2.20
CA HIS A 47 12.02 8.78 3.49
C HIS A 47 12.55 7.66 4.39
N GLY A 48 12.50 6.40 3.95
CA GLY A 48 12.86 5.23 4.76
C GLY A 48 11.70 4.77 5.65
N VAL A 49 11.70 3.48 5.99
CA VAL A 49 10.64 2.82 6.80
C VAL A 49 10.45 3.43 8.18
N ASP A 50 11.50 4.03 8.73
CA ASP A 50 11.56 4.68 10.03
C ASP A 50 11.78 6.20 9.90
N GLY A 51 11.66 6.76 8.70
CA GLY A 51 11.95 8.16 8.42
C GLY A 51 13.44 8.49 8.31
N ASN A 52 14.33 7.50 8.31
CA ASN A 52 15.77 7.68 8.07
C ASN A 52 16.13 7.41 6.60
N ALA A 53 15.90 8.41 5.74
CA ALA A 53 16.28 8.35 4.34
C ALA A 53 17.78 8.04 4.16
N THR A 54 18.10 7.07 3.31
CA THR A 54 19.49 6.71 2.94
C THR A 54 19.99 7.49 1.73
N SER A 55 19.08 7.92 0.86
CA SER A 55 19.38 8.75 -0.28
C SER A 55 19.59 10.20 0.15
N PRO A 56 20.65 10.88 -0.31
CA PRO A 56 20.84 12.31 -0.03
C PRO A 56 19.81 13.19 -0.75
N ALA A 57 19.04 12.65 -1.70
CA ALA A 57 18.00 13.40 -2.42
C ALA A 57 16.72 13.61 -1.58
N PHE A 58 16.51 12.81 -0.52
CA PHE A 58 15.34 12.88 0.33
C PHE A 58 15.73 13.18 1.77
N PRO A 59 15.08 14.15 2.44
CA PRO A 59 15.42 14.48 3.82
C PRO A 59 14.96 13.39 4.80
N ARG A 60 15.58 13.35 5.98
CA ARG A 60 15.13 12.54 7.12
C ARG A 60 13.93 13.20 7.78
N LEU A 61 12.89 12.42 8.04
CA LEU A 61 11.72 12.83 8.82
C LEU A 61 11.82 12.41 10.29
N ALA A 62 12.63 11.40 10.58
CA ALA A 62 12.85 10.93 11.95
C ALA A 62 13.40 12.06 12.84
N GLY A 63 12.68 12.37 13.91
CA GLY A 63 13.05 13.41 14.87
C GLY A 63 12.74 14.84 14.44
N GLN A 64 12.03 15.05 13.32
CA GLN A 64 11.56 16.38 12.93
C GLN A 64 10.52 16.92 13.92
N GLN A 65 10.52 18.23 14.14
CA GLN A 65 9.52 18.90 14.96
C GLN A 65 8.15 18.81 14.31
N ALA A 66 7.10 18.50 15.07
CA ALA A 66 5.76 18.31 14.52
C ALA A 66 5.16 19.57 13.85
N VAL A 67 5.66 20.76 14.21
CA VAL A 67 5.22 22.06 13.66
C VAL A 67 6.00 22.50 12.42
N TYR A 68 7.08 21.80 12.08
CA TYR A 68 7.89 22.07 10.90
C TYR A 68 7.46 21.14 9.76
#